data_AF-A0A835CQH7-F1
#
_entry.id   AF-A0A835CQH7-F1
#
_cell.length_a   1.000
_cell.length_b   1.000
_cell.length_c   1.000
_cell.angle_alpha   90.00
_cell.angle_beta   90.00
_cell.angle_gamma   90.00
#
_symmetry.space_group_name_H-M   'P 1'
#
loop_
_entity.id
_entity.type
_entity.pdbx_description
1 polymer ?
#
loop_
_entity_poly.entity_id
_entity_poly.type
_entity_poly.pdbx_seq_one_letter_code
_entity_poly.pdbx_strand_id
1 'polypeptide(L)'
;MSDEIELLEISLPPLEELAPPLSGFPAPSEYHDADEENIFKNNLARKSKQKENQHITISQYNSLGYRWVSTNTREALPSTALLGGIDADGSNIYVARAYHGGDLLPAKYVPHRHEAYVAFGGAEHHVESFEILCHKEIHWHPASDGEVPSDAVPTGNTSDGETLYTGRAEHNGTLTIGKVHPSHGVCYIPFDGEEHAHKQYEVLVFH
;
A
#
# COMPACT_ATOMS: atom_id res chain seq x y z
N MET A 1 -30.72 -13.91 -24.16
CA MET A 1 -30.36 -12.50 -23.95
C MET A 1 -29.04 -12.52 -23.24
N SER A 2 -28.01 -12.19 -24.00
CA SER A 2 -26.61 -12.16 -23.59
C SER A 2 -26.28 -10.70 -23.27
N ASP A 3 -25.91 -10.44 -22.03
CA ASP A 3 -25.50 -9.11 -21.58
C ASP A 3 -23.99 -8.95 -21.85
N GLU A 4 -23.65 -8.04 -22.77
CA GLU A 4 -22.30 -7.53 -22.99
C GLU A 4 -21.96 -6.51 -21.90
N ILE A 5 -20.81 -6.69 -21.24
CA ILE A 5 -20.25 -5.70 -20.29
C ILE A 5 -19.38 -4.73 -21.09
N GLU A 6 -19.79 -3.46 -21.10
CA GLU A 6 -19.07 -2.34 -21.69
C GLU A 6 -17.84 -1.99 -20.80
N LEU A 7 -16.63 -2.16 -21.35
CA LEU A 7 -15.37 -1.81 -20.66
C LEU A 7 -15.11 -0.30 -20.82
N LEU A 8 -15.15 0.43 -19.71
CA LEU A 8 -14.72 1.83 -19.63
C LEU A 8 -13.19 1.89 -19.75
N GLU A 9 -12.69 2.53 -20.81
CA GLU A 9 -11.27 2.84 -20.99
C GLU A 9 -10.84 3.89 -19.94
N ILE A 10 -9.96 3.48 -19.02
CA ILE A 10 -9.29 4.40 -18.09
C ILE A 10 -8.03 4.92 -18.78
N SER A 11 -8.01 6.23 -19.06
CA SER A 11 -6.87 6.95 -19.64
C SER A 11 -5.64 6.82 -18.75
N LEU A 12 -4.57 6.21 -19.26
CA LEU A 12 -3.25 6.19 -18.62
C LEU A 12 -2.59 7.58 -18.79
N PRO A 13 -1.91 8.12 -17.76
CA PRO A 13 -1.16 9.35 -17.90
C PRO A 13 0.03 9.19 -18.89
N PRO A 14 0.50 10.28 -19.52
CA PRO A 14 1.55 10.22 -20.54
C PRO A 14 2.89 9.73 -19.97
N LEU A 15 3.56 8.87 -20.74
CA LEU A 15 4.93 8.40 -20.52
C LEU A 15 5.93 9.53 -20.86
N GLU A 16 6.19 10.43 -19.92
CA GLU A 16 7.32 11.36 -20.07
C GLU A 16 7.87 11.84 -18.72
N GLU A 17 8.67 10.99 -18.09
CA GLU A 17 9.80 11.44 -17.26
C GLU A 17 10.89 10.35 -17.28
N LEU A 18 11.53 10.22 -18.45
CA LEU A 18 12.79 9.48 -18.57
C LEU A 18 13.89 10.31 -17.89
N ALA A 19 14.59 9.70 -16.94
CA ALA A 19 15.82 10.23 -16.36
C ALA A 19 16.79 10.76 -17.44
N PRO A 20 17.60 11.81 -17.17
CA PRO A 20 18.47 12.41 -18.18
C PRO A 20 19.50 11.40 -18.72
N PRO A 21 19.95 11.57 -19.98
CA PRO A 21 20.78 10.59 -20.67
C PRO A 21 22.17 10.46 -20.03
N LEU A 22 22.59 9.22 -19.75
CA LEU A 22 23.98 8.90 -19.45
C LEU A 22 24.84 9.18 -20.70
N SER A 23 25.87 10.01 -20.56
CA SER A 23 26.86 10.28 -21.61
C SER A 23 27.67 9.01 -21.93
N GLY A 24 27.62 8.55 -23.18
CA GLY A 24 28.42 7.40 -23.62
C GLY A 24 27.98 6.67 -24.90
N PHE A 25 27.03 7.20 -25.68
CA PHE A 25 26.61 6.53 -26.91
C PHE A 25 27.49 6.93 -28.12
N PRO A 26 27.92 5.96 -28.96
CA PRO A 26 28.69 6.24 -30.17
C PRO A 26 27.87 6.99 -31.23
N ALA A 27 28.56 7.67 -32.15
CA ALA A 27 27.92 8.46 -33.19
C ALA A 27 27.12 7.57 -34.16
N PRO A 28 26.01 8.06 -34.76
CA PRO A 28 25.10 7.26 -35.61
C PRO A 28 25.74 6.55 -36.81
N SER A 29 26.98 6.88 -37.20
CA SER A 29 27.68 6.28 -38.33
C SER A 29 28.38 4.95 -38.02
N GLU A 30 28.34 4.47 -36.77
CA GLU A 30 29.06 3.25 -36.34
C GLU A 30 28.17 2.00 -36.22
N TYR A 31 26.89 2.07 -36.61
CA TYR A 31 25.99 0.90 -36.57
C TYR A 31 25.96 0.18 -37.93
N HIS A 32 26.43 -1.07 -37.94
CA HIS A 32 26.25 -1.99 -39.06
C HIS A 32 24.83 -2.58 -39.05
N ASP A 33 24.18 -2.64 -40.21
CA ASP A 33 22.76 -2.93 -40.47
C ASP A 33 22.16 -4.23 -39.86
N ALA A 34 22.94 -5.05 -39.15
CA ALA A 34 22.47 -6.28 -38.50
C ALA A 34 22.06 -6.10 -37.02
N ASP A 35 22.35 -4.95 -36.41
CA ASP A 35 22.11 -4.72 -34.97
C ASP A 35 20.74 -4.11 -34.66
N GLU A 36 20.14 -3.34 -35.58
CA GLU A 36 18.84 -2.70 -35.34
C GLU A 36 17.70 -3.72 -35.20
N GLU A 37 17.70 -4.78 -36.01
CA GLU A 37 16.65 -5.82 -35.96
C GLU A 37 16.74 -6.63 -34.65
N ASN A 38 17.96 -6.88 -34.16
CA ASN A 38 18.20 -7.55 -32.88
C ASN A 38 17.85 -6.65 -31.68
N ILE A 39 18.16 -5.36 -31.74
CA ILE A 39 17.76 -4.39 -30.71
C ILE A 39 16.24 -4.26 -30.67
N PHE A 40 15.57 -4.19 -31.82
CA PHE A 40 14.11 -4.12 -31.89
C PHE A 40 13.44 -5.37 -31.32
N LYS A 41 13.90 -6.57 -31.70
CA LYS A 41 13.39 -7.84 -31.16
C LYS A 41 13.63 -7.97 -29.65
N ASN A 42 14.81 -7.56 -29.17
CA ASN A 42 15.11 -7.55 -27.73
C ASN A 42 14.24 -6.56 -26.96
N ASN A 43 13.96 -5.38 -27.53
CA ASN A 43 13.09 -4.39 -26.92
C ASN A 43 11.61 -4.83 -26.94
N LEU A 44 11.18 -5.51 -28.00
CA LEU A 44 9.84 -6.11 -28.08
C LEU A 44 9.66 -7.23 -27.05
N ALA A 45 10.67 -8.10 -26.92
CA ALA A 45 10.70 -9.18 -25.93
C ALA A 45 10.76 -8.67 -24.48
N ARG A 46 11.46 -7.55 -24.24
CA ARG A 46 11.48 -6.86 -22.93
C ARG A 46 10.13 -6.21 -22.63
N LYS A 47 9.51 -5.54 -23.61
CA LYS A 47 8.17 -4.96 -23.47
C LYS A 47 7.10 -6.03 -23.23
N SER A 48 7.17 -7.16 -23.93
CA SER A 48 6.25 -8.28 -23.71
C SER A 48 6.47 -8.94 -22.36
N LYS A 49 7.73 -9.19 -21.93
CA LYS A 49 8.02 -9.66 -20.57
C LYS A 49 7.59 -8.69 -19.47
N GLN A 50 7.75 -7.38 -19.66
CA GLN A 50 7.26 -6.38 -18.71
C GLN A 50 5.73 -6.38 -18.64
N LYS A 51 5.05 -6.46 -19.79
CA LYS A 51 3.58 -6.52 -19.84
C LYS A 51 3.04 -7.82 -19.26
N GLU A 52 3.72 -8.93 -19.48
CA GLU A 52 3.42 -10.26 -18.92
C GLU A 52 3.68 -10.29 -17.40
N ASN A 53 4.81 -9.74 -16.93
CA ASN A 53 5.10 -9.58 -15.49
C ASN A 53 4.09 -8.64 -14.81
N GLN A 54 3.65 -7.57 -15.47
CA GLN A 54 2.57 -6.72 -14.97
C GLN A 54 1.23 -7.47 -14.90
N HIS A 55 0.91 -8.30 -15.90
CA HIS A 55 -0.33 -9.09 -15.92
C HIS A 55 -0.33 -10.20 -14.86
N ILE A 56 0.81 -10.86 -14.64
CA ILE A 56 1.02 -11.85 -13.58
C ILE A 56 0.90 -11.19 -12.20
N THR A 57 1.52 -10.02 -12.01
CA THR A 57 1.45 -9.29 -10.73
C THR A 57 0.01 -8.85 -10.41
N ILE A 58 -0.71 -8.25 -11.36
CA ILE A 58 -2.08 -7.76 -11.14
C ILE A 58 -3.09 -8.89 -10.94
N SER A 59 -2.99 -9.99 -11.69
CA SER A 59 -3.89 -11.14 -11.53
C SER A 59 -3.72 -11.86 -10.18
N GLN A 60 -2.49 -11.90 -9.66
CA GLN A 60 -2.18 -12.45 -8.33
C GLN A 60 -2.68 -11.57 -7.18
N TYR A 61 -2.75 -10.24 -7.35
CA TYR A 61 -3.40 -9.34 -6.37
C TYR A 61 -4.93 -9.34 -6.49
N ASN A 62 -5.49 -9.49 -7.71
CA ASN A 62 -6.94 -9.61 -7.90
C ASN A 62 -7.53 -10.91 -7.33
N SER A 63 -6.72 -11.95 -7.08
CA SER A 63 -7.20 -13.20 -6.47
C SER A 63 -7.39 -13.14 -4.96
N LEU A 64 -6.89 -12.09 -4.28
CA LEU A 64 -7.06 -11.91 -2.83
C LEU A 64 -8.31 -11.10 -2.45
N GLY A 65 -9.06 -10.59 -3.44
CA GLY A 65 -10.34 -9.92 -3.22
C GLY A 65 -10.29 -8.53 -2.58
N TYR A 66 -9.11 -8.00 -2.23
CA TYR A 66 -8.92 -6.63 -1.72
C TYR A 66 -8.16 -5.75 -2.71
N ARG A 67 -8.29 -4.42 -2.55
CA ARG A 67 -7.55 -3.44 -3.37
C ARG A 67 -7.16 -2.23 -2.54
N TRP A 68 -6.06 -1.60 -2.93
CA TRP A 68 -5.64 -0.30 -2.43
C TRP A 68 -6.12 0.79 -3.37
N VAL A 69 -6.74 1.84 -2.83
CA VAL A 69 -7.25 2.97 -3.60
C VAL A 69 -6.51 4.22 -3.19
N SER A 70 -5.68 4.74 -4.09
CA SER A 70 -5.01 6.03 -3.89
C SER A 70 -6.04 7.14 -3.71
N THR A 71 -5.85 7.95 -2.68
CA THR A 71 -6.76 9.05 -2.34
C THR A 71 -6.03 10.09 -1.48
N ASN A 72 -6.76 11.09 -0.99
CA ASN A 72 -6.27 12.10 -0.06
C ASN A 72 -7.35 12.46 0.96
N THR A 73 -7.01 13.33 1.91
CA THR A 73 -7.93 13.72 3.00
C THR A 73 -9.20 14.44 2.55
N ARG A 74 -9.31 14.88 1.29
CA ARG A 74 -10.43 15.67 0.76
C ARG A 74 -11.38 14.89 -0.13
N GLU A 75 -11.00 13.69 -0.54
CA GLU A 75 -11.81 12.87 -1.44
C GLU A 75 -12.85 12.05 -0.69
N ALA A 76 -13.92 11.68 -1.41
CA ALA A 76 -14.95 10.83 -0.87
C ALA A 76 -14.41 9.42 -0.63
N LEU A 77 -14.69 8.88 0.55
CA LEU A 77 -14.27 7.54 0.92
C LEU A 77 -15.01 6.48 0.06
N PRO A 78 -14.31 5.48 -0.52
CA PRO A 78 -14.99 4.37 -1.20
C PRO A 78 -15.96 3.64 -0.27
N SER A 79 -17.10 3.19 -0.80
CA SER A 79 -18.12 2.46 -0.01
C SER A 79 -17.63 1.12 0.57
N THR A 80 -16.54 0.59 0.02
CA THR A 80 -15.88 -0.65 0.48
C THR A 80 -14.66 -0.38 1.35
N ALA A 81 -14.46 0.85 1.81
CA ALA A 81 -13.35 1.18 2.70
C ALA A 81 -13.48 0.43 4.02
N LEU A 82 -12.36 -0.14 4.47
CA LEU A 82 -12.33 -1.06 5.58
C LEU A 82 -12.22 -0.31 6.91
N LEU A 83 -13.29 -0.36 7.71
CA LEU A 83 -13.36 0.22 9.06
C LEU A 83 -12.45 -0.58 10.00
N GLY A 84 -11.38 0.00 10.50
CA GLY A 84 -10.44 -0.71 11.39
C GLY A 84 -10.60 -0.38 12.87
N GLY A 85 -11.25 0.73 13.20
CA GLY A 85 -11.33 1.18 14.60
C GLY A 85 -12.33 2.31 14.84
N ILE A 86 -12.39 2.74 16.10
CA ILE A 86 -13.23 3.83 16.57
C ILE A 86 -12.39 4.67 17.53
N ASP A 87 -12.38 5.98 17.29
CA ASP A 87 -11.69 6.97 18.12
C ASP A 87 -12.52 7.33 19.38
N ALA A 88 -11.92 8.00 20.35
CA ALA A 88 -12.55 8.31 21.65
C ALA A 88 -13.79 9.20 21.52
N ASP A 89 -13.85 10.02 20.47
CA ASP A 89 -14.99 10.88 20.13
C ASP A 89 -16.10 10.15 19.35
N GLY A 90 -15.93 8.85 19.08
CA GLY A 90 -16.84 8.02 18.29
C GLY A 90 -16.60 8.09 16.78
N SER A 91 -15.57 8.81 16.32
CA SER A 91 -15.21 8.88 14.90
C SER A 91 -14.70 7.54 14.40
N ASN A 92 -15.13 7.16 13.19
CA ASN A 92 -14.65 5.97 12.52
C ASN A 92 -13.20 6.13 12.06
N ILE A 93 -12.40 5.07 12.25
CA ILE A 93 -11.02 4.98 11.81
C ILE A 93 -10.92 3.91 10.71
N TYR A 94 -10.37 4.28 9.56
CA TYR A 94 -10.22 3.40 8.39
C TYR A 94 -8.78 2.95 8.19
N VAL A 95 -8.61 1.73 7.69
CA VAL A 95 -7.30 1.17 7.35
C VAL A 95 -6.78 1.85 6.09
N ALA A 96 -5.64 2.50 6.24
CA ALA A 96 -4.89 3.13 5.17
C ALA A 96 -3.43 2.66 5.19
N ARG A 97 -2.67 3.08 4.18
CA ARG A 97 -1.21 3.05 4.20
C ARG A 97 -0.64 4.27 3.48
N ALA A 98 0.55 4.69 3.87
CA ALA A 98 1.22 5.84 3.26
C ALA A 98 2.73 5.66 3.25
N TYR A 99 3.39 6.30 2.28
CA TYR A 99 4.84 6.38 2.29
C TYR A 99 5.31 7.47 3.27
N HIS A 100 6.25 7.13 4.13
CA HIS A 100 6.91 8.07 5.03
C HIS A 100 8.31 7.56 5.39
N GLY A 101 9.32 8.42 5.35
CA GLY A 101 10.68 8.04 5.75
C GLY A 101 11.35 6.96 4.89
N GLY A 102 10.87 6.71 3.67
CA GLY A 102 11.33 5.63 2.80
C GLY A 102 10.60 4.30 2.98
N ASP A 103 9.75 4.20 3.99
CA ASP A 103 8.94 3.02 4.29
C ASP A 103 7.51 3.20 3.75
N LEU A 104 6.85 2.09 3.45
CA LEU A 104 5.40 2.03 3.24
C LEU A 104 4.76 1.56 4.55
N LEU A 105 4.00 2.42 5.20
CA LEU A 105 3.53 2.22 6.57
C LEU A 105 2.01 2.08 6.64
N PRO A 106 1.47 1.14 7.44
CA PRO A 106 0.09 1.17 7.87
C PRO A 106 -0.27 2.52 8.51
N ALA A 107 -1.45 3.03 8.18
CA ALA A 107 -1.94 4.33 8.59
C ALA A 107 -3.38 4.24 9.12
N LYS A 108 -3.72 5.13 10.05
CA LYS A 108 -5.10 5.40 10.47
C LYS A 108 -5.63 6.59 9.69
N TYR A 109 -6.82 6.49 9.10
CA TYR A 109 -7.51 7.63 8.48
C TYR A 109 -8.84 7.92 9.18
N VAL A 110 -9.07 9.19 9.53
CA VAL A 110 -10.29 9.66 10.19
C VAL A 110 -11.00 10.66 9.27
N PRO A 111 -11.98 10.21 8.46
CA PRO A 111 -12.59 11.05 7.43
C PRO A 111 -13.29 12.29 7.98
N HIS A 112 -13.93 12.19 9.14
CA HIS A 112 -14.65 13.31 9.76
C HIS A 112 -13.73 14.49 10.12
N ARG A 113 -12.45 14.21 10.38
CA ARG A 113 -11.44 15.23 10.69
C ARG A 113 -10.52 15.56 9.52
N HIS A 114 -10.62 14.83 8.41
CA HIS A 114 -9.71 14.94 7.27
C HIS A 114 -8.23 14.73 7.65
N GLU A 115 -7.98 13.76 8.53
CA GLU A 115 -6.65 13.51 9.10
C GLU A 115 -6.24 12.05 8.87
N ALA A 116 -5.01 11.84 8.40
CA ALA A 116 -4.37 10.53 8.34
C ALA A 116 -3.01 10.56 9.02
N TYR A 117 -2.67 9.47 9.70
CA TYR A 117 -1.43 9.38 10.47
C TYR A 117 -0.73 8.02 10.33
N VAL A 118 0.59 8.06 10.33
CA VAL A 118 1.47 6.89 10.43
C VAL A 118 2.33 6.97 11.69
N ALA A 119 2.73 5.83 12.23
CA ALA A 119 3.70 5.74 13.31
C ALA A 119 5.10 5.57 12.72
N PHE A 120 6.05 6.47 13.03
CA PHE A 120 7.42 6.38 12.53
C PHE A 120 8.43 7.09 13.44
N GLY A 121 9.52 6.39 13.78
CA GLY A 121 10.67 6.98 14.46
C GLY A 121 10.36 7.57 15.83
N GLY A 122 9.42 6.97 16.58
CA GLY A 122 9.01 7.46 17.90
C GLY A 122 7.91 8.53 17.88
N ALA A 123 7.39 8.91 16.71
CA ALA A 123 6.37 9.95 16.59
C ALA A 123 5.19 9.55 15.70
N GLU A 124 4.07 10.26 15.89
CA GLU A 124 2.93 10.26 14.99
C GLU A 124 3.13 11.33 13.91
N HIS A 125 3.02 10.93 12.63
CA HIS A 125 3.22 11.82 11.49
C HIS A 125 1.95 11.95 10.68
N HIS A 126 1.53 13.19 10.45
CA HIS A 126 0.43 13.50 9.55
C HIS A 126 0.83 13.23 8.09
N VAL A 127 -0.07 12.60 7.32
CA VAL A 127 0.12 12.30 5.89
C VAL A 127 -1.07 12.79 5.07
N GLU A 128 -0.80 13.42 3.93
CA GLU A 128 -1.86 13.98 3.06
C GLU A 128 -2.25 13.04 1.92
N SER A 129 -1.28 12.26 1.43
CA SER A 129 -1.46 11.29 0.33
C SER A 129 -1.29 9.89 0.88
N PHE A 130 -2.30 9.05 0.66
CA PHE A 130 -2.35 7.69 1.18
C PHE A 130 -3.22 6.80 0.30
N GLU A 131 -3.20 5.50 0.58
CA GLU A 131 -4.10 4.54 -0.05
C GLU A 131 -5.05 3.96 1.00
N ILE A 132 -6.33 3.84 0.65
CA ILE A 132 -7.34 3.21 1.49
C ILE A 132 -7.48 1.73 1.13
N LEU A 133 -7.50 0.88 2.14
CA LEU A 133 -7.78 -0.53 1.96
C LEU A 133 -9.27 -0.72 1.73
N CYS A 134 -9.60 -1.35 0.60
CA CYS A 134 -10.96 -1.71 0.24
C CYS A 134 -11.12 -3.23 0.20
N HIS A 135 -12.06 -3.75 1.00
CA HIS A 135 -12.46 -5.15 0.97
C HIS A 135 -13.92 -5.28 1.43
N LYS A 136 -14.56 -6.43 1.13
CA LYS A 136 -15.96 -6.67 1.51
C LYS A 136 -16.12 -7.13 2.94
N GLU A 137 -15.11 -7.83 3.46
CA GLU A 137 -15.13 -8.43 4.78
C GLU A 137 -13.93 -7.92 5.59
N ILE A 138 -13.96 -8.16 6.89
CA ILE A 138 -12.90 -7.74 7.79
C ILE A 138 -12.80 -8.73 8.93
N HIS A 139 -11.59 -9.22 9.18
CA HIS A 139 -11.31 -10.12 10.27
C HIS A 139 -10.07 -9.65 11.03
N TRP A 140 -10.14 -9.76 12.34
CA TRP A 140 -9.09 -9.36 13.27
C TRP A 140 -8.72 -10.57 14.11
N HIS A 141 -7.45 -10.91 14.12
CA HIS A 141 -6.93 -12.05 14.84
C HIS A 141 -6.10 -11.58 16.03
N PRO A 142 -6.45 -11.93 17.28
CA PRO A 142 -5.63 -11.62 18.44
C PRO A 142 -4.21 -12.17 18.31
N ALA A 143 -3.20 -11.38 18.62
CA ALA A 143 -1.79 -11.76 18.54
C ALA A 143 -0.96 -10.96 19.56
N SER A 144 0.30 -11.36 19.73
CA SER A 144 1.20 -10.67 20.65
C SER A 144 2.68 -10.87 20.33
N ASP A 145 3.52 -10.01 20.88
CA ASP A 145 4.99 -10.16 20.89
C ASP A 145 5.62 -10.39 19.50
N GLY A 146 5.08 -9.75 18.46
CA GLY A 146 5.54 -9.87 17.07
C GLY A 146 4.90 -10.99 16.27
N GLU A 147 4.02 -11.78 16.89
CA GLU A 147 3.28 -12.83 16.21
C GLU A 147 2.39 -12.24 15.11
N VAL A 148 2.41 -12.92 13.97
CA VAL A 148 1.61 -12.62 12.78
C VAL A 148 1.02 -13.93 12.26
N PRO A 149 -0.32 -14.05 12.15
CA PRO A 149 -0.97 -15.21 11.56
C PRO A 149 -0.56 -15.46 10.11
N SER A 150 -0.63 -16.71 9.64
CA SER A 150 -0.24 -17.07 8.27
C SER A 150 -1.13 -16.46 7.18
N ASP A 151 -2.35 -16.07 7.54
CA ASP A 151 -3.35 -15.42 6.69
C ASP A 151 -3.40 -13.89 6.89
N ALA A 152 -2.41 -13.32 7.59
CA ALA A 152 -2.28 -11.88 7.74
C ALA A 152 -1.97 -11.19 6.42
N VAL A 153 -2.55 -10.01 6.24
CA VAL A 153 -2.44 -9.22 5.01
C VAL A 153 -1.21 -8.33 5.09
N PRO A 154 -0.21 -8.48 4.20
CA PRO A 154 0.89 -7.52 4.11
C PRO A 154 0.35 -6.14 3.72
N THR A 155 0.61 -5.14 4.56
CA THR A 155 0.06 -3.78 4.37
C THR A 155 1.13 -2.70 4.27
N GLY A 156 2.39 -3.06 4.49
CA GLY A 156 3.52 -2.16 4.37
C GLY A 156 4.84 -2.91 4.31
N ASN A 157 5.92 -2.16 4.13
CA ASN A 157 7.27 -2.68 4.22
C ASN A 157 8.24 -1.55 4.61
N THR A 158 9.26 -1.90 5.37
CA THR A 158 10.37 -1.01 5.62
C THR A 158 11.24 -0.88 4.36
N SER A 159 12.11 0.13 4.35
CA SER A 159 13.07 0.40 3.29
C SER A 159 14.15 -0.70 3.14
N ASP A 160 14.42 -1.48 4.17
CA ASP A 160 15.27 -2.69 4.13
C ASP A 160 14.49 -3.96 3.76
N GLY A 161 13.17 -3.87 3.59
CA GLY A 161 12.33 -4.93 3.03
C GLY A 161 11.64 -5.83 4.06
N GLU A 162 11.64 -5.48 5.34
CA GLU A 162 10.83 -6.17 6.34
C GLU A 162 9.34 -5.89 6.09
N THR A 163 8.53 -6.94 5.99
CA THR A 163 7.08 -6.83 5.82
C THR A 163 6.43 -6.31 7.11
N LEU A 164 5.55 -5.32 6.95
CA LEU A 164 4.73 -4.76 8.02
C LEU A 164 3.26 -5.13 7.80
N TYR A 165 2.55 -5.28 8.92
CA TYR A 165 1.14 -5.67 8.92
C TYR A 165 0.31 -4.62 9.64
N THR A 166 -0.98 -4.56 9.29
CA THR A 166 -1.92 -3.68 9.96
C THR A 166 -2.34 -4.36 11.26
N GLY A 167 -2.07 -3.69 12.37
CA GLY A 167 -2.57 -4.09 13.67
C GLY A 167 -3.51 -3.05 14.23
N ARG A 168 -4.29 -3.44 15.24
CA ARG A 168 -5.02 -2.50 16.09
C ARG A 168 -4.87 -2.87 17.55
N ALA A 169 -4.95 -1.87 18.41
CA ALA A 169 -4.89 -2.03 19.86
C ALA A 169 -5.78 -1.00 20.55
N GLU A 170 -6.19 -1.32 21.78
CA GLU A 170 -6.84 -0.33 22.63
C GLU A 170 -5.79 0.65 23.18
N HIS A 171 -6.06 1.95 23.05
CA HIS A 171 -5.21 2.99 23.61
C HIS A 171 -6.06 4.19 24.04
N ASN A 172 -6.04 4.54 25.33
CA ASN A 172 -6.75 5.70 25.89
C ASN A 172 -8.24 5.81 25.49
N GLY A 173 -8.96 4.68 25.49
CA GLY A 173 -10.38 4.64 25.14
C GLY A 173 -10.66 4.62 23.63
N THR A 174 -9.63 4.55 22.79
CA THR A 174 -9.73 4.29 21.36
C THR A 174 -9.46 2.82 21.06
N LEU A 175 -10.05 2.30 19.99
CA LEU A 175 -9.57 1.11 19.31
C LEU A 175 -8.99 1.58 17.98
N THR A 176 -7.67 1.63 17.86
CA THR A 176 -7.00 2.36 16.78
C THR A 176 -5.95 1.51 16.08
N ILE A 177 -5.64 1.93 14.85
CA ILE A 177 -4.82 1.20 13.89
C ILE A 177 -3.36 1.66 13.98
N GLY A 178 -2.43 0.73 13.79
CA GLY A 178 -1.01 1.01 13.64
C GLY A 178 -0.27 -0.09 12.89
N LYS A 179 1.06 -0.08 12.99
CA LYS A 179 1.94 -1.02 12.30
C LYS A 179 2.40 -2.13 13.23
N VAL A 180 2.13 -3.38 12.89
CA VAL A 180 2.80 -4.52 13.50
C VAL A 180 4.16 -4.65 12.85
N HIS A 181 5.19 -4.66 13.69
CA HIS A 181 6.58 -4.80 13.27
C HIS A 181 7.14 -6.09 13.89
N PRO A 182 7.12 -7.20 13.13
CA PRO A 182 7.42 -8.54 13.67
C PRO A 182 8.77 -8.61 14.38
N SER A 183 9.84 -8.07 13.79
CA SER A 183 11.18 -8.10 14.38
C SER A 183 11.30 -7.27 15.67
N HIS A 184 10.46 -6.24 15.84
CA HIS A 184 10.42 -5.44 17.06
C HIS A 184 9.50 -6.04 18.14
N GLY A 185 8.66 -7.01 17.79
CA GLY A 185 7.79 -7.69 18.73
C GLY A 185 6.56 -6.89 19.18
N VAL A 186 6.16 -5.86 18.43
CA VAL A 186 5.09 -4.93 18.88
C VAL A 186 4.24 -4.39 17.71
N CYS A 187 3.04 -3.92 18.05
CA CYS A 187 2.26 -3.01 17.23
C CYS A 187 2.49 -1.57 17.69
N TYR A 188 2.92 -0.70 16.79
CA TYR A 188 3.12 0.72 17.04
C TYR A 188 1.90 1.52 16.60
N ILE A 189 1.26 2.18 17.57
CA ILE A 189 0.09 3.03 17.38
C ILE A 189 0.51 4.50 17.33
N PRO A 190 0.16 5.25 16.27
CA PRO A 190 0.29 6.70 16.28
C PRO A 190 -0.82 7.31 17.12
N PHE A 191 -0.49 8.12 18.14
CA PHE A 191 -1.48 8.81 18.97
C PHE A 191 -0.86 10.03 19.68
N ASP A 192 -1.58 11.16 19.65
CA ASP A 192 -1.25 12.41 20.36
C ASP A 192 0.20 12.89 20.12
N GLY A 193 0.69 12.76 18.88
CA GLY A 193 2.05 13.15 18.48
C GLY A 193 3.12 12.09 18.73
N GLU A 194 2.83 11.00 19.43
CA GLU A 194 3.79 9.95 19.78
C GLU A 194 3.51 8.61 19.08
N GLU A 195 4.52 7.75 19.05
CA GLU A 195 4.42 6.36 18.63
C GLU A 195 4.42 5.44 19.86
N HIS A 196 3.29 4.78 20.14
CA HIS A 196 3.14 3.92 21.31
C HIS A 196 3.26 2.44 20.95
N ALA A 197 4.17 1.73 21.61
CA ALA A 197 4.38 0.30 21.43
C ALA A 197 3.40 -0.54 22.27
N HIS A 198 2.71 -1.47 21.62
CA HIS A 198 1.81 -2.43 22.24
C HIS A 198 2.26 -3.87 21.95
N LYS A 199 2.42 -4.68 23.01
CA LYS A 199 2.76 -6.10 22.88
C LYS A 199 1.56 -7.00 22.61
N GLN A 200 0.36 -6.53 22.92
CA GLN A 200 -0.90 -7.24 22.68
C GLN A 200 -1.71 -6.41 21.69
N TYR A 201 -2.17 -7.04 20.63
CA TYR A 201 -2.87 -6.39 19.53
C TYR A 201 -3.71 -7.40 18.76
N GLU A 202 -4.49 -6.93 17.80
CA GLU A 202 -5.09 -7.78 16.77
C GLU A 202 -4.45 -7.47 15.42
N VAL A 203 -4.28 -8.49 14.57
CA VAL A 203 -3.74 -8.36 13.21
C VAL A 203 -4.88 -8.50 12.20
N LEU A 204 -4.86 -7.67 11.16
CA LEU A 204 -5.79 -7.77 10.05
C LEU A 204 -5.51 -9.04 9.22
N VAL A 205 -6.54 -9.87 9.04
CA VAL A 205 -6.50 -11.11 8.25
C VAL A 205 -7.67 -11.16 7.25
N PHE A 206 -7.55 -11.96 6.20
CA PHE A 206 -8.65 -12.29 5.27
C PHE A 206 -8.81 -13.82 5.19
N HIS A 207 -10.05 -14.30 5.10
CA HIS A 207 -10.41 -15.72 5.03
C HIS A 207 -11.03 -16.10 3.69
#